data_AF-A0A7V6GK35-F1
#
_entry.id   AF-A0A7V6GK35-F1
#
_cell.length_a   1.000
_cell.length_b   1.000
_cell.length_c   1.000
_cell.angle_alpha   90.00
_cell.angle_beta   90.00
_cell.angle_gamma   90.00
#
_symmetry.space_group_name_H-M   'P 1'
#
loop_
_entity.id
_entity.type
_entity.pdbx_description
1 polymer ?
#
loop_
_entity_poly.entity_id
_entity_poly.type
_entity_poly.pdbx_seq_one_letter_code
_entity_poly.pdbx_strand_id
1 'polypeptide(L)'
;MAARIVRDKRIVSRKRKSAFRKFLVFLWVLLGIAVFAGTIIGLNYFYNSDYFKIKNIKLINNDYYDKEEIETFLGYLIGKNIFEIDKKQAELSVEANYSRIKKAELKKIFPDKIEIIIEERMPYLRIGYKEKIFLIDNEGVFLEEISSGSGDYDDLIIVKNVINYLPDIGNKIARKNVLSIGRVYDSMTENIRSHIDFAGVSRDSFGDIFFNTVDNKIILYGNTSELTKKNLILEQILKEIENESISYSIIDIRITDSPIIK
;
A
#
# COMPACT_ATOMS: atom_id res chain seq x y z
N MET A 1 3.12 96.23 -17.10
CA MET A 1 2.04 95.28 -17.50
C MET A 1 2.57 94.01 -18.19
N ALA A 2 3.45 94.13 -19.21
CA ALA A 2 3.94 92.99 -20.00
C ALA A 2 4.62 91.86 -19.19
N ALA A 3 5.46 92.20 -18.20
CA ALA A 3 6.15 91.19 -17.37
C ALA A 3 5.20 90.33 -16.51
N ARG A 4 4.05 90.88 -16.11
CA ARG A 4 3.03 90.17 -15.32
C ARG A 4 2.25 89.17 -16.19
N ILE A 5 1.91 89.58 -17.41
CA ILE A 5 1.24 88.74 -18.43
C ILE A 5 2.13 87.56 -18.86
N VAL A 6 3.44 87.80 -19.04
CA VAL A 6 4.41 86.74 -19.36
C VAL A 6 4.58 85.75 -18.21
N ARG A 7 4.57 86.23 -16.95
CA ARG A 7 4.66 85.40 -15.75
C ARG A 7 3.41 84.54 -15.56
N ASP A 8 2.22 85.09 -15.76
CA ASP A 8 0.94 84.34 -15.71
C ASP A 8 0.84 83.31 -16.83
N LYS A 9 1.22 83.66 -18.08
CA LYS A 9 1.30 82.68 -19.18
C LYS A 9 2.28 81.54 -18.87
N ARG A 10 3.43 81.83 -18.25
CA ARG A 10 4.40 80.80 -17.81
C ARG A 10 3.84 79.90 -16.70
N ILE A 11 3.14 80.44 -15.70
CA ILE A 11 2.53 79.67 -14.60
C ILE A 11 1.40 78.75 -15.13
N VAL A 12 0.53 79.27 -16.01
CA VAL A 12 -0.53 78.48 -16.66
C VAL A 12 0.07 77.37 -17.53
N SER A 13 1.15 77.64 -18.27
CA SER A 13 1.85 76.60 -19.06
C SER A 13 2.48 75.50 -18.20
N ARG A 14 3.05 75.85 -17.02
CA ARG A 14 3.62 74.89 -16.06
C ARG A 14 2.53 74.04 -15.40
N LYS A 15 1.41 74.64 -15.00
CA LYS A 15 0.25 73.92 -14.45
C LYS A 15 -0.37 72.97 -15.48
N ARG A 16 -0.54 73.38 -16.74
CA ARG A 16 -0.99 72.51 -17.84
C ARG A 16 -0.04 71.33 -18.09
N LYS A 17 1.28 71.55 -18.11
CA LYS A 17 2.28 70.48 -18.27
C LYS A 17 2.29 69.49 -17.09
N SER A 18 2.06 69.96 -15.86
CA SER A 18 1.93 69.10 -14.68
C SER A 18 0.62 68.30 -14.68
N ALA A 19 -0.51 68.92 -15.04
CA ALA A 19 -1.79 68.25 -15.20
C ALA A 19 -1.73 67.18 -16.32
N PHE A 20 -1.09 67.48 -17.45
CA PHE A 20 -0.89 66.53 -18.54
C PHE A 20 0.03 65.37 -18.13
N ARG A 21 1.12 65.62 -17.39
CA ARG A 21 1.94 64.53 -16.81
C ARG A 21 1.14 63.66 -15.83
N LYS A 22 0.35 64.26 -14.95
CA LYS A 22 -0.53 63.52 -14.02
C LYS A 22 -1.57 62.69 -14.78
N PHE A 23 -2.13 63.22 -15.85
CA PHE A 23 -3.05 62.51 -16.74
C PHE A 23 -2.37 61.34 -17.48
N LEU A 24 -1.15 61.53 -18.00
CA LEU A 24 -0.36 60.45 -18.60
C LEU A 24 -0.03 59.37 -17.59
N VAL A 25 0.42 59.73 -16.39
CA VAL A 25 0.67 58.77 -15.30
C VAL A 25 -0.60 57.99 -14.96
N PHE A 26 -1.74 58.67 -14.87
CA PHE A 26 -3.04 58.02 -14.68
C PHE A 26 -3.36 57.02 -15.80
N LEU A 27 -3.14 57.39 -17.07
CA LEU A 27 -3.37 56.50 -18.22
C LEU A 27 -2.46 55.27 -18.20
N TRP A 28 -1.19 55.44 -17.83
CA TRP A 28 -0.24 54.32 -17.65
C TRP A 28 -0.65 53.39 -16.51
N VAL A 29 -1.14 53.95 -15.39
CA VAL A 29 -1.68 53.15 -14.28
C VAL A 29 -2.92 52.37 -14.74
N LEU A 30 -3.83 53.01 -15.47
CA LEU A 30 -5.05 52.38 -15.98
C LEU A 30 -4.72 51.26 -16.98
N LEU A 31 -3.76 51.49 -17.88
CA LEU A 31 -3.23 50.46 -18.78
C LEU A 31 -2.61 49.30 -18.00
N GLY A 32 -1.82 49.59 -16.96
CA GLY A 32 -1.24 48.57 -16.09
C GLY A 32 -2.30 47.71 -15.41
N ILE A 33 -3.37 48.32 -14.90
CA ILE A 33 -4.51 47.60 -14.30
C ILE A 33 -5.23 46.74 -15.35
N ALA A 34 -5.47 47.28 -16.55
CA ALA A 34 -6.16 46.56 -17.62
C ALA A 34 -5.35 45.34 -18.09
N VAL A 35 -4.02 45.49 -18.25
CA VAL A 35 -3.12 44.38 -18.58
C VAL A 35 -3.13 43.34 -17.46
N PHE A 36 -3.03 43.76 -16.20
CA PHE A 36 -3.06 42.85 -15.05
C PHE A 36 -4.37 42.07 -14.97
N ALA A 37 -5.52 42.74 -15.05
CA ALA A 37 -6.82 42.08 -15.07
C ALA A 37 -6.96 41.12 -16.26
N GLY A 38 -6.54 41.54 -17.46
CA GLY A 38 -6.53 40.69 -18.65
C GLY A 38 -5.67 39.45 -18.48
N THR A 39 -4.51 39.56 -17.84
CA THR A 39 -3.64 38.40 -17.57
C THR A 39 -4.28 37.42 -16.60
N ILE A 40 -4.93 37.88 -15.53
CA ILE A 40 -5.64 37.01 -14.58
C ILE A 40 -6.77 36.27 -15.28
N ILE A 41 -7.58 36.98 -16.08
CA ILE A 41 -8.70 36.37 -16.82
C ILE A 41 -8.16 35.35 -17.83
N GLY A 42 -7.13 35.71 -18.59
CA GLY A 42 -6.52 34.82 -19.57
C GLY A 42 -5.93 33.56 -18.94
N LEU A 43 -5.22 33.69 -17.81
CA LEU A 43 -4.70 32.55 -17.04
C LEU A 43 -5.82 31.68 -16.51
N ASN A 44 -6.92 32.27 -16.02
CA ASN A 44 -8.07 31.52 -15.54
C ASN A 44 -8.74 30.72 -16.67
N TYR A 45 -8.91 31.32 -17.86
CA TYR A 45 -9.43 30.61 -19.02
C TYR A 45 -8.50 29.48 -19.48
N PHE A 46 -7.18 29.72 -19.48
CA PHE A 46 -6.20 28.70 -19.85
C PHE A 46 -6.17 27.54 -18.84
N TYR A 47 -6.21 27.85 -17.53
CA TYR A 47 -6.27 26.88 -16.45
C TYR A 47 -7.50 25.98 -16.55
N ASN A 48 -8.66 26.53 -16.92
CA ASN A 48 -9.92 25.78 -17.07
C ASN A 48 -10.12 25.15 -18.47
N SER A 49 -9.12 25.24 -19.35
CA SER A 49 -9.24 24.70 -20.70
C SER A 49 -9.20 23.17 -20.71
N ASP A 50 -9.71 22.56 -21.79
CA ASP A 50 -9.66 21.12 -22.02
C ASP A 50 -8.23 20.57 -22.15
N TYR A 51 -7.22 21.45 -22.24
CA TYR A 51 -5.81 21.08 -22.31
C TYR A 51 -5.31 20.40 -21.03
N PHE A 52 -5.84 20.79 -19.86
CA PHE A 52 -5.47 20.25 -18.56
C PHE A 52 -6.46 19.23 -17.99
N LYS A 53 -7.49 18.88 -18.77
CA LYS A 53 -8.43 17.84 -18.38
C LYS A 53 -7.79 16.49 -18.55
N ILE A 54 -7.91 15.63 -17.56
CA ILE A 54 -7.36 14.27 -17.59
C ILE A 54 -8.05 13.46 -18.67
N LYS A 55 -7.28 12.87 -19.57
CA LYS A 55 -7.77 12.03 -20.68
C LYS A 55 -7.36 10.58 -20.57
N ASN A 56 -6.23 10.31 -19.93
CA ASN A 56 -5.69 8.96 -19.80
C ASN A 56 -5.27 8.70 -18.37
N ILE A 57 -5.65 7.52 -17.87
CA ILE A 57 -5.18 6.92 -16.65
C ILE A 57 -4.36 5.71 -17.07
N LYS A 58 -3.22 5.49 -16.43
CA LYS A 58 -2.36 4.33 -16.70
C LYS A 58 -1.95 3.70 -15.39
N LEU A 59 -2.21 2.41 -15.26
CA LEU A 59 -1.74 1.60 -14.14
C LEU A 59 -0.35 1.04 -14.40
N ILE A 60 0.48 1.00 -13.35
CA ILE A 60 1.84 0.48 -13.34
C ILE A 60 1.96 -0.52 -12.18
N ASN A 61 2.58 -1.69 -12.43
CA ASN A 61 2.74 -2.78 -11.46
C ASN A 61 1.40 -3.30 -10.91
N ASN A 62 0.46 -3.57 -11.83
CA ASN A 62 -0.82 -4.19 -11.55
C ASN A 62 -0.83 -5.58 -12.19
N ASP A 63 -0.55 -6.59 -11.38
CA ASP A 63 -0.36 -7.97 -11.82
C ASP A 63 -1.54 -8.85 -11.40
N TYR A 64 -2.21 -8.54 -10.29
CA TYR A 64 -3.31 -9.35 -9.76
C TYR A 64 -4.68 -9.00 -10.32
N TYR A 65 -5.07 -7.73 -10.26
CA TYR A 65 -6.40 -7.28 -10.69
C TYR A 65 -6.46 -7.06 -12.19
N ASP A 66 -7.64 -7.14 -12.78
CA ASP A 66 -7.80 -6.70 -14.15
C ASP A 66 -7.58 -5.19 -14.25
N LYS A 67 -6.81 -4.79 -15.25
CA LYS A 67 -6.43 -3.40 -15.45
C LYS A 67 -7.66 -2.54 -15.75
N GLU A 68 -8.59 -3.06 -16.57
CA GLU A 68 -9.81 -2.35 -16.96
C GLU A 68 -10.74 -2.11 -15.77
N GLU A 69 -10.75 -3.03 -14.80
CA GLU A 69 -11.53 -2.91 -13.57
C GLU A 69 -11.12 -1.66 -12.77
N ILE A 70 -9.83 -1.51 -12.47
CA ILE A 70 -9.32 -0.38 -11.69
C ILE A 70 -9.39 0.93 -12.51
N GLU A 71 -9.09 0.88 -13.81
CA GLU A 71 -9.23 2.07 -14.67
C GLU A 71 -10.69 2.56 -14.74
N THR A 72 -11.65 1.64 -14.78
CA THR A 72 -13.08 1.97 -14.72
C THR A 72 -13.45 2.57 -13.37
N PHE A 73 -12.97 1.99 -12.26
CA PHE A 73 -13.16 2.53 -10.92
C PHE A 73 -12.65 3.98 -10.81
N LEU A 74 -11.52 4.29 -11.46
CA LEU A 74 -10.92 5.62 -11.48
C LEU A 74 -11.49 6.56 -12.56
N GLY A 75 -12.45 6.10 -13.35
CA GLY A 75 -13.06 6.86 -14.45
C GLY A 75 -13.64 8.21 -14.01
N TYR A 76 -14.01 8.36 -12.73
CA TYR A 76 -14.47 9.63 -12.15
C TYR A 76 -13.42 10.76 -12.18
N LEU A 77 -12.15 10.45 -12.44
CA LEU A 77 -11.07 11.42 -12.60
C LEU A 77 -10.98 11.95 -14.04
N ILE A 78 -11.46 11.19 -15.03
CA ILE A 78 -11.46 11.60 -16.43
C ILE A 78 -12.29 12.89 -16.60
N GLY A 79 -11.77 13.83 -17.38
CA GLY A 79 -12.41 15.12 -17.63
C GLY A 79 -12.25 16.16 -16.51
N LYS A 80 -11.74 15.78 -15.33
CA LYS A 80 -11.38 16.75 -14.27
C LYS A 80 -10.07 17.45 -14.60
N ASN A 81 -9.90 18.65 -14.06
CA ASN A 81 -8.66 19.38 -14.17
C ASN A 81 -7.55 18.67 -13.36
N ILE A 82 -6.43 18.35 -14.01
CA ILE A 82 -5.29 17.65 -13.39
C ILE A 82 -4.71 18.41 -12.18
N PHE A 83 -4.82 19.74 -12.15
CA PHE A 83 -4.35 20.53 -11.01
C PHE A 83 -5.25 20.36 -9.79
N GLU A 84 -6.56 20.19 -9.99
CA GLU A 84 -7.59 20.20 -8.94
C GLU A 84 -7.84 18.84 -8.31
N ILE A 85 -7.40 17.74 -8.92
CA ILE A 85 -7.62 16.42 -8.33
C ILE A 85 -6.93 16.30 -6.97
N ASP A 86 -7.67 15.76 -6.01
CA ASP A 86 -7.11 15.30 -4.74
C ASP A 86 -6.39 13.97 -4.97
N LYS A 87 -5.06 14.07 -5.07
CA LYS A 87 -4.17 12.93 -5.22
C LYS A 87 -4.38 11.92 -4.10
N LYS A 88 -4.45 12.38 -2.84
CA LYS A 88 -4.45 11.46 -1.70
C LYS A 88 -5.79 10.74 -1.58
N GLN A 89 -6.88 11.43 -1.88
CA GLN A 89 -8.20 10.80 -1.93
C GLN A 89 -8.26 9.68 -2.97
N ALA A 90 -7.70 9.89 -4.16
CA ALA A 90 -7.66 8.85 -5.21
C ALA A 90 -6.78 7.66 -4.83
N GLU A 91 -5.63 7.89 -4.20
CA GLU A 91 -4.77 6.80 -3.70
C GLU A 91 -5.51 5.96 -2.64
N LEU A 92 -6.10 6.63 -1.64
CA LEU A 92 -6.81 5.95 -0.56
C LEU A 92 -8.07 5.23 -1.04
N SER A 93 -8.76 5.75 -2.07
CA SER A 93 -9.93 5.07 -2.62
C SER A 93 -9.55 3.76 -3.30
N VAL A 94 -8.43 3.71 -4.02
CA VAL A 94 -7.90 2.48 -4.61
C VAL A 94 -7.49 1.49 -3.50
N GLU A 95 -6.68 1.94 -2.54
CA GLU A 95 -6.23 1.11 -1.41
C GLU A 95 -7.40 0.52 -0.59
N ALA A 96 -8.52 1.23 -0.49
CA ALA A 96 -9.69 0.78 0.28
C ALA A 96 -10.61 -0.18 -0.49
N ASN A 97 -10.68 -0.11 -1.82
CA ASN A 97 -11.55 -0.96 -2.62
C ASN A 97 -10.87 -2.27 -3.07
N TYR A 98 -9.54 -2.27 -3.14
CA TYR A 98 -8.76 -3.40 -3.63
C TYR A 98 -7.83 -3.94 -2.53
N SER A 99 -8.26 -5.00 -1.85
CA SER A 99 -7.58 -5.56 -0.66
C SER A 99 -6.14 -6.02 -0.89
N ARG A 100 -5.80 -6.44 -2.10
CA ARG A 100 -4.42 -6.78 -2.49
C ARG A 100 -3.58 -5.57 -2.87
N ILE A 101 -4.12 -4.36 -2.94
CA ILE A 101 -3.30 -3.16 -3.12
C ILE A 101 -2.81 -2.70 -1.75
N LYS A 102 -1.50 -2.82 -1.53
CA LYS A 102 -0.85 -2.33 -0.30
C LYS A 102 -0.79 -0.82 -0.29
N LYS A 103 -0.44 -0.25 -1.45
CA LYS A 103 -0.24 1.19 -1.62
C LYS A 103 -0.49 1.57 -3.07
N ALA A 104 -1.15 2.71 -3.27
CA ALA A 104 -1.27 3.36 -4.56
C ALA A 104 -0.54 4.70 -4.52
N GLU A 105 0.22 5.01 -5.57
CA GLU A 105 0.84 6.32 -5.74
C GLU A 105 0.40 6.94 -7.06
N LEU A 106 -0.30 8.08 -7.00
CA LEU A 106 -0.73 8.80 -8.19
C LEU A 106 0.31 9.84 -8.61
N LYS A 107 0.78 9.78 -9.85
CA LYS A 107 1.66 10.78 -10.47
C LYS A 107 0.91 11.54 -11.55
N LYS A 108 0.97 12.87 -11.46
CA LYS A 108 0.43 13.77 -12.49
C LYS A 108 1.46 13.89 -13.62
N ILE A 109 1.11 13.41 -14.80
CA ILE A 109 1.92 13.51 -16.01
C ILE A 109 1.29 14.59 -16.89
N PHE A 110 1.79 15.80 -16.74
CA PHE A 110 1.24 16.97 -17.43
C PHE A 110 1.34 16.85 -18.96
N PRO A 111 0.37 17.42 -19.69
CA PRO A 111 -0.73 18.24 -19.18
C PRO A 111 -2.02 17.46 -18.81
N ASP A 112 -2.19 16.21 -19.27
CA ASP A 112 -3.52 15.56 -19.30
C ASP A 112 -3.53 14.06 -18.93
N LYS A 113 -2.45 13.55 -18.33
CA LYS A 113 -2.34 12.13 -17.96
C LYS A 113 -2.08 11.95 -16.48
N ILE A 114 -2.57 10.84 -15.94
CA ILE A 114 -2.18 10.38 -14.61
C ILE A 114 -1.67 8.94 -14.69
N GLU A 115 -0.63 8.66 -13.94
CA GLU A 115 -0.14 7.30 -13.71
C GLU A 115 -0.43 6.91 -12.27
N ILE A 116 -0.89 5.68 -12.05
CA ILE A 116 -1.03 5.12 -10.72
C ILE A 116 -0.10 3.93 -10.62
N ILE A 117 0.86 4.05 -9.70
CA ILE A 117 1.82 3.00 -9.40
C ILE A 117 1.27 2.22 -8.23
N ILE A 118 1.09 0.92 -8.42
CA ILE A 118 0.54 0.00 -7.44
C ILE A 118 1.70 -0.77 -6.79
N GLU A 119 1.63 -0.91 -5.47
CA GLU A 119 2.39 -1.89 -4.69
C GLU A 119 1.39 -2.96 -4.25
N GLU A 120 1.53 -4.19 -4.74
CA GLU A 120 0.65 -5.28 -4.37
C GLU A 120 1.09 -6.00 -3.09
N ARG A 121 0.12 -6.51 -2.34
CA ARG A 121 0.31 -7.42 -1.22
C ARG A 121 0.52 -8.83 -1.75
N MET A 122 1.60 -9.45 -1.32
CA MET A 122 1.87 -10.86 -1.61
C MET A 122 1.29 -11.73 -0.50
N PRO A 123 0.57 -12.81 -0.84
CA PRO A 123 0.17 -13.84 0.12
C PRO A 123 1.38 -14.41 0.86
N TYR A 124 1.21 -14.65 2.15
CA TYR A 124 2.28 -15.07 3.05
C TYR A 124 1.88 -16.26 3.92
N LEU A 125 0.63 -16.31 4.38
CA LEU A 125 0.09 -17.44 5.13
C LEU A 125 -1.33 -17.76 4.67
N ARG A 126 -1.72 -19.02 4.80
CA ARG A 126 -3.11 -19.47 4.69
C ARG A 126 -3.70 -19.56 6.10
N ILE A 127 -4.83 -18.92 6.37
CA ILE A 127 -5.51 -18.97 7.67
C ILE A 127 -6.78 -19.79 7.55
N GLY A 128 -6.85 -20.90 8.27
CA GLY A 128 -8.03 -21.74 8.35
C GLY A 128 -9.06 -21.22 9.35
N TYR A 129 -10.31 -21.10 8.92
CA TYR A 129 -11.48 -20.81 9.75
C TYR A 129 -12.66 -21.68 9.33
N LYS A 130 -13.01 -22.67 10.18
CA LYS A 130 -13.97 -23.73 9.82
C LYS A 130 -13.52 -24.40 8.50
N GLU A 131 -14.40 -24.50 7.53
CA GLU A 131 -14.13 -25.06 6.19
C GLU A 131 -13.55 -24.03 5.20
N LYS A 132 -13.28 -22.80 5.64
CA LYS A 132 -12.79 -21.71 4.79
C LYS A 132 -11.30 -21.46 5.00
N ILE A 133 -10.62 -21.05 3.94
CA ILE A 133 -9.21 -20.66 3.97
C ILE A 133 -9.11 -19.23 3.47
N PHE A 134 -8.36 -18.40 4.21
CA PHE A 134 -8.11 -17.01 3.84
C PHE A 134 -6.62 -16.78 3.63
N LEU A 135 -6.27 -16.02 2.61
CA LEU A 135 -4.90 -15.55 2.42
C LEU A 135 -4.64 -14.33 3.30
N ILE A 136 -3.49 -14.28 3.95
CA ILE A 136 -2.99 -13.07 4.61
C ILE A 136 -1.60 -12.73 4.11
N ASP A 137 -1.26 -11.45 4.12
CA ASP A 137 0.09 -10.98 3.82
C ASP A 137 1.02 -10.98 5.05
N ASN A 138 2.25 -10.54 4.85
CA ASN A 138 3.27 -10.44 5.89
C ASN A 138 3.03 -9.29 6.90
N GLU A 139 2.02 -8.44 6.69
CA GLU A 139 1.54 -7.43 7.64
C GLU A 139 0.28 -7.88 8.40
N GLY A 140 -0.22 -9.08 8.07
CA GLY A 140 -1.41 -9.71 8.64
C GLY A 140 -2.73 -9.20 8.10
N VAL A 141 -2.74 -8.56 6.92
CA VAL A 141 -3.96 -8.13 6.23
C VAL A 141 -4.59 -9.32 5.51
N PHE A 142 -5.89 -9.55 5.72
CA PHE A 142 -6.66 -10.54 4.96
C PHE A 142 -6.87 -10.08 3.52
N LEU A 143 -6.49 -10.91 2.54
CA LEU A 143 -6.49 -10.57 1.12
C LEU A 143 -7.76 -11.05 0.43
N GLU A 144 -8.08 -12.34 0.58
CA GLU A 144 -9.30 -12.97 0.06
C GLU A 144 -9.55 -14.35 0.68
N GLU A 145 -10.76 -14.87 0.45
CA GLU A 145 -11.11 -16.26 0.69
C GLU A 145 -10.74 -17.11 -0.53
N ILE A 146 -10.07 -18.24 -0.32
CA ILE A 146 -9.74 -19.19 -1.38
C ILE A 146 -10.45 -20.52 -1.15
N SER A 147 -10.74 -21.21 -2.25
CA SER A 147 -11.22 -22.59 -2.21
C SER A 147 -10.10 -23.53 -1.77
N SER A 148 -10.42 -24.46 -0.87
CA SER A 148 -9.51 -25.54 -0.50
C SER A 148 -9.09 -26.33 -1.75
N GLY A 149 -7.79 -26.52 -1.96
CA GLY A 149 -7.24 -27.28 -3.09
C GLY A 149 -7.11 -26.51 -4.41
N SER A 150 -7.06 -25.17 -4.37
CA SER A 150 -6.81 -24.35 -5.57
C SER A 150 -5.42 -24.56 -6.19
N GLY A 151 -4.46 -25.17 -5.47
CA GLY A 151 -3.10 -25.44 -5.96
C GLY A 151 -2.16 -24.23 -5.91
N ASP A 152 -2.67 -23.04 -6.24
CA ASP A 152 -1.86 -21.82 -6.45
C ASP A 152 -1.11 -21.31 -5.20
N TYR A 153 -1.44 -21.80 -4.00
CA TYR A 153 -0.87 -21.34 -2.72
C TYR A 153 -0.51 -22.49 -1.78
N ASP A 154 -0.30 -23.70 -2.32
CA ASP A 154 -0.03 -24.89 -1.50
C ASP A 154 1.38 -24.90 -0.88
N ASP A 155 2.29 -24.10 -1.41
CA ASP A 155 3.61 -23.82 -0.83
C ASP A 155 3.53 -23.03 0.49
N LEU A 156 2.49 -22.20 0.67
CA LEU A 156 2.26 -21.45 1.89
C LEU A 156 1.73 -22.34 3.01
N ILE A 157 2.33 -22.25 4.20
CA ILE A 157 1.84 -23.00 5.36
C ILE A 157 0.43 -22.56 5.78
N ILE A 158 -0.44 -23.53 6.02
CA ILE A 158 -1.76 -23.30 6.61
C ILE A 158 -1.67 -23.21 8.13
N VAL A 159 -2.25 -22.16 8.68
CA VAL A 159 -2.35 -21.89 10.11
C VAL A 159 -3.79 -22.11 10.56
N LYS A 160 -3.99 -23.05 11.48
CA LYS A 160 -5.30 -23.41 12.03
C LYS A 160 -5.40 -22.98 13.49
N ASN A 161 -6.63 -22.89 13.99
CA ASN A 161 -6.94 -22.63 15.41
C ASN A 161 -6.45 -21.28 15.97
N VAL A 162 -6.25 -20.27 15.11
CA VAL A 162 -5.77 -18.93 15.51
C VAL A 162 -6.84 -17.85 15.55
N ILE A 163 -7.99 -18.08 14.90
CA ILE A 163 -9.13 -17.17 14.87
C ILE A 163 -10.44 -17.91 15.17
N ASN A 164 -11.40 -17.20 15.75
CA ASN A 164 -12.74 -17.69 16.09
C ASN A 164 -13.86 -16.78 15.52
N TYR A 165 -13.50 -15.88 14.60
CA TYR A 165 -14.39 -14.94 13.93
C TYR A 165 -14.23 -15.09 12.42
N LEU A 166 -15.26 -14.72 11.65
CA LEU A 166 -15.14 -14.62 10.19
C LEU A 166 -14.28 -13.40 9.86
N PRO A 167 -13.14 -13.55 9.16
CA PRO A 167 -12.31 -12.43 8.78
C PRO A 167 -13.03 -11.43 7.90
N ASP A 168 -12.66 -10.16 8.06
CA ASP A 168 -13.06 -9.09 7.15
C ASP A 168 -11.88 -8.80 6.21
N ILE A 169 -12.14 -8.79 4.91
CA ILE A 169 -11.11 -8.63 3.88
C ILE A 169 -10.60 -7.19 3.89
N GLY A 170 -9.28 -7.01 3.77
CA GLY A 170 -8.59 -5.73 3.93
C GLY A 170 -8.25 -5.38 5.38
N ASN A 171 -8.81 -6.07 6.37
CA ASN A 171 -8.51 -5.84 7.78
C ASN A 171 -7.36 -6.71 8.30
N LYS A 172 -6.73 -6.27 9.39
CA LYS A 172 -5.62 -7.00 10.02
C LYS A 172 -6.11 -8.08 10.98
N ILE A 173 -5.41 -9.21 10.99
CA ILE A 173 -5.57 -10.25 12.02
C ILE A 173 -5.26 -9.67 13.40
N ALA A 174 -6.12 -9.97 14.38
CA ALA A 174 -5.93 -9.48 15.75
C ALA A 174 -4.65 -10.06 16.40
N ARG A 175 -4.38 -11.34 16.14
CA ARG A 175 -3.28 -12.08 16.76
C ARG A 175 -1.99 -11.99 15.93
N LYS A 176 -1.27 -10.86 16.02
CA LYS A 176 -0.08 -10.58 15.18
C LYS A 176 1.07 -11.58 15.33
N ASN A 177 1.17 -12.30 16.45
CA ASN A 177 2.24 -13.29 16.64
C ASN A 177 2.15 -14.47 15.65
N VAL A 178 0.99 -14.69 15.03
CA VAL A 178 0.78 -15.66 13.93
C VAL A 178 1.76 -15.46 12.78
N LEU A 179 2.15 -14.21 12.48
CA LEU A 179 3.09 -13.89 11.40
C LEU A 179 4.49 -14.47 11.62
N SER A 180 4.82 -14.83 12.86
CA SER A 180 6.08 -15.49 13.22
C SER A 180 6.16 -16.91 12.65
N ILE A 181 5.01 -17.56 12.44
CA ILE A 181 4.94 -18.91 11.83
C ILE A 181 5.55 -18.89 10.43
N GLY A 182 5.17 -17.93 9.60
CA GLY A 182 5.74 -17.82 8.25
C GLY A 182 7.25 -17.66 8.28
N ARG A 183 7.80 -16.88 9.23
CA ARG A 183 9.25 -16.69 9.36
C ARG A 183 9.97 -17.98 9.75
N VAL A 184 9.36 -18.76 10.65
CA VAL A 184 9.87 -20.07 11.04
C VAL A 184 9.83 -21.01 9.83
N TYR A 185 8.69 -21.09 9.15
CA TYR A 185 8.49 -21.96 7.99
C TYR A 185 9.43 -21.60 6.83
N ASP A 186 9.61 -20.32 6.54
CA ASP A 186 10.53 -19.80 5.52
C ASP A 186 11.99 -20.18 5.83
N SER A 187 12.35 -20.31 7.11
CA SER A 187 13.70 -20.70 7.53
C SER A 187 13.96 -22.21 7.48
N MET A 188 12.92 -23.03 7.32
CA MET A 188 13.02 -24.49 7.27
C MET A 188 13.51 -24.98 5.91
N THR A 189 14.15 -26.15 5.90
CA THR A 189 14.48 -26.89 4.67
C THR A 189 13.21 -27.49 4.06
N GLU A 190 13.25 -27.81 2.76
CA GLU A 190 12.14 -28.53 2.11
C GLU A 190 11.86 -29.88 2.79
N ASN A 191 12.89 -30.55 3.33
CA ASN A 191 12.73 -31.78 4.08
C ASN A 191 11.91 -31.60 5.37
N ILE A 192 12.17 -30.55 6.16
CA ILE A 192 11.33 -30.27 7.33
C ILE A 192 9.92 -29.90 6.89
N ARG A 193 9.77 -29.06 5.86
CA ARG A 193 8.45 -28.61 5.37
C ARG A 193 7.58 -29.76 4.90
N SER A 194 8.16 -30.77 4.22
CA SER A 194 7.41 -31.92 3.71
C SER A 194 6.78 -32.79 4.81
N HIS A 195 7.25 -32.64 6.06
CA HIS A 195 6.67 -33.31 7.21
C HIS A 195 5.48 -32.57 7.81
N ILE A 196 5.28 -31.29 7.50
CA ILE A 196 4.31 -30.41 8.16
C ILE A 196 2.99 -30.39 7.38
N ASP A 197 1.87 -30.63 8.07
CA ASP A 197 0.51 -30.42 7.54
C ASP A 197 0.03 -29.00 7.83
N PHE A 198 0.03 -28.59 9.11
CA PHE A 198 -0.41 -27.26 9.50
C PHE A 198 0.34 -26.73 10.72
N ALA A 199 0.30 -25.42 10.88
CA ALA A 199 0.84 -24.73 12.05
C ALA A 199 -0.26 -24.15 12.93
N GLY A 200 0.10 -23.83 14.16
CA GLY A 200 -0.76 -23.09 15.06
C GLY A 200 0.04 -22.39 16.14
N VAL A 201 -0.69 -21.66 16.97
CA VAL A 201 -0.13 -20.97 18.12
C VAL A 201 -0.88 -21.43 19.36
N SER A 202 -0.16 -21.90 20.38
CA SER A 202 -0.73 -22.35 21.65
C SER A 202 -1.61 -21.27 22.27
N ARG A 203 -2.60 -21.68 23.07
CA ARG A 203 -3.52 -20.75 23.74
C ARG A 203 -2.98 -20.23 25.07
N ASP A 204 -1.83 -20.72 25.52
CA ASP A 204 -1.17 -20.22 26.72
C ASP A 204 -0.66 -18.78 26.52
N SER A 205 -0.22 -18.18 27.61
CA SER A 205 0.28 -16.79 27.64
C SER A 205 1.55 -16.59 26.81
N PHE A 206 2.29 -17.66 26.49
CA PHE A 206 3.52 -17.57 25.72
C PHE A 206 3.24 -17.56 24.22
N GLY A 207 2.15 -18.20 23.78
CA GLY A 207 1.78 -18.27 22.38
C GLY A 207 2.85 -18.98 21.57
N ASP A 208 3.25 -20.16 22.05
CA ASP A 208 4.23 -21.03 21.41
C ASP A 208 3.71 -21.51 20.05
N ILE A 209 4.55 -21.38 19.05
CA ILE A 209 4.40 -21.97 17.72
C ILE A 209 4.51 -23.48 17.85
N PHE A 210 3.55 -24.17 17.25
CA PHE A 210 3.61 -25.61 17.04
C PHE A 210 3.28 -25.95 15.60
N PHE A 211 3.76 -27.10 15.16
CA PHE A 211 3.44 -27.69 13.87
C PHE A 211 2.82 -29.06 14.11
N ASN A 212 1.74 -29.36 13.39
CA ASN A 212 1.26 -30.73 13.22
C ASN A 212 1.88 -31.31 11.97
N THR A 213 2.34 -32.55 12.08
CA THR A 213 2.90 -33.28 10.95
C THR A 213 1.80 -33.98 10.16
N VAL A 214 2.13 -34.40 8.94
CA VAL A 214 1.22 -35.15 8.05
C VAL A 214 0.76 -36.48 8.69
N ASP A 215 1.58 -37.08 9.56
CA ASP A 215 1.28 -38.29 10.32
C ASP A 215 0.66 -38.02 11.72
N ASN A 216 0.08 -36.83 11.92
CA ASN A 216 -0.62 -36.40 13.14
C ASN A 216 0.23 -36.39 14.42
N LYS A 217 1.50 -36.00 14.30
CA LYS A 217 2.42 -35.77 15.43
C LYS A 217 2.60 -34.28 15.66
N ILE A 218 3.13 -33.90 16.82
CA ILE A 218 3.26 -32.50 17.20
C ILE A 218 4.73 -32.13 17.36
N ILE A 219 5.15 -31.06 16.68
CA ILE A 219 6.44 -30.39 16.89
C ILE A 219 6.18 -29.11 17.68
N LEU A 220 6.65 -29.04 18.92
CA LEU A 220 6.63 -27.83 19.75
C LEU A 220 7.88 -27.01 19.43
N TYR A 221 7.70 -25.92 18.68
CA TYR A 221 8.80 -25.07 18.20
C TYR A 221 9.08 -23.89 19.17
N GLY A 222 8.03 -23.39 19.81
CA GLY A 222 8.12 -22.26 20.73
C GLY A 222 8.10 -20.93 19.99
N ASN A 223 9.23 -20.25 19.90
CA ASN A 223 9.30 -18.94 19.25
C ASN A 223 10.47 -18.86 18.25
N THR A 224 10.66 -17.68 17.67
CA THR A 224 11.66 -17.38 16.64
C THR A 224 13.09 -17.24 17.15
N SER A 225 13.39 -17.55 18.42
CA SER A 225 14.76 -17.60 18.92
C SER A 225 15.51 -18.79 18.34
N GLU A 226 16.80 -18.60 18.07
CA GLU A 226 17.72 -19.66 17.64
C GLU A 226 17.24 -20.47 16.42
N LEU A 227 16.54 -19.84 15.45
CA LEU A 227 15.93 -20.52 14.28
C LEU A 227 16.87 -21.52 13.62
N THR A 228 18.11 -21.09 13.30
CA THR A 228 19.10 -21.95 12.66
C THR A 228 19.43 -23.17 13.50
N LYS A 229 19.66 -23.01 14.81
CA LYS A 229 19.97 -24.13 15.72
C LYS A 229 18.78 -25.06 15.87
N LYS A 230 17.56 -24.52 16.03
CA LYS A 230 16.32 -25.31 16.12
C LYS A 230 16.07 -26.13 14.85
N ASN A 231 16.25 -25.53 13.67
CA ASN A 231 16.04 -26.23 12.40
C ASN A 231 17.10 -27.32 12.20
N LEU A 232 18.36 -27.09 12.58
CA LEU A 232 19.40 -28.12 12.53
C LEU A 232 19.09 -29.31 13.45
N ILE A 233 18.65 -29.04 14.69
CA ILE A 233 18.25 -30.08 15.65
C ILE A 233 17.04 -30.85 15.10
N LEU A 234 16.02 -30.15 14.61
CA LEU A 234 14.82 -30.78 14.07
C LEU A 234 15.14 -31.67 12.87
N GLU A 235 16.00 -31.20 11.95
CA GLU A 235 16.45 -31.97 10.79
C GLU A 235 17.18 -33.26 11.22
N GLN A 236 18.01 -33.20 12.26
CA GLN A 236 18.70 -34.37 12.80
C GLN A 236 17.72 -35.37 13.43
N ILE A 237 16.79 -34.87 14.25
CA ILE A 237 15.77 -35.68 14.91
C ILE A 237 14.89 -36.39 13.88
N LEU A 238 14.40 -35.68 12.85
CA LEU A 238 13.56 -36.29 11.81
C LEU A 238 14.31 -37.38 11.04
N LYS A 239 15.59 -37.16 10.70
CA LYS A 239 16.43 -38.18 10.05
C LYS A 239 16.65 -39.41 10.92
N GLU A 240 16.90 -39.22 12.21
CA GLU A 240 17.09 -40.33 13.16
C GLU A 240 15.79 -41.15 13.29
N ILE A 241 14.65 -40.47 13.43
CA ILE A 241 13.33 -41.09 13.47
C ILE A 241 13.04 -41.92 12.22
N GLU A 242 13.33 -41.39 11.03
CA GLU A 242 13.14 -42.11 9.76
C GLU A 242 14.07 -43.32 9.66
N ASN A 243 15.36 -43.14 9.93
CA ASN A 243 16.37 -44.19 9.79
C ASN A 243 16.16 -45.35 10.76
N GLU A 244 15.77 -45.04 12.00
CA GLU A 244 15.60 -46.03 13.07
C GLU A 244 14.14 -46.46 13.26
N SER A 245 13.21 -45.91 12.47
CA SER A 245 11.76 -46.17 12.57
C SER A 245 11.22 -45.95 13.99
N ILE A 246 11.66 -44.87 14.63
CA ILE A 246 11.29 -44.54 16.01
C ILE A 246 9.83 -44.06 16.05
N SER A 247 9.01 -44.72 16.85
CA SER A 247 7.65 -44.25 17.12
C SER A 247 7.69 -43.06 18.06
N TYR A 248 7.08 -41.95 17.65
CA TYR A 248 6.94 -40.75 18.48
C TYR A 248 5.51 -40.19 18.38
N SER A 249 5.21 -39.25 19.27
CA SER A 249 4.00 -38.46 19.38
C SER A 249 4.31 -36.97 19.41
N ILE A 250 5.41 -36.58 20.08
CA ILE A 250 5.80 -35.18 20.26
C ILE A 250 7.32 -35.04 20.08
N ILE A 251 7.72 -34.01 19.33
CA ILE A 251 9.08 -33.47 19.30
C ILE A 251 9.02 -32.08 19.95
N ASP A 252 9.70 -31.87 21.07
CA ASP A 252 9.80 -30.59 21.75
C ASP A 252 11.20 -30.01 21.58
N ILE A 253 11.30 -28.93 20.80
CA ILE A 253 12.55 -28.21 20.50
C ILE A 253 12.49 -26.76 20.99
N ARG A 254 11.59 -26.46 21.94
CA ARG A 254 11.49 -25.11 22.54
C ARG A 254 12.80 -24.70 23.22
N ILE A 255 13.51 -25.68 23.81
CA ILE A 255 14.82 -25.53 24.45
C ILE A 255 15.85 -26.30 23.62
N THR A 256 16.78 -25.59 22.98
CA THR A 256 17.73 -26.19 22.04
C THR A 256 18.77 -27.10 22.70
N ASP A 257 19.06 -26.90 23.99
CA ASP A 257 20.05 -27.71 24.72
C ASP A 257 19.47 -29.01 25.29
N SER A 258 18.15 -29.19 25.23
CA SER A 258 17.47 -30.38 25.78
C SER A 258 16.20 -30.69 24.98
N PRO A 259 16.32 -31.07 23.69
CA PRO A 259 15.17 -31.50 22.91
C PRO A 259 14.56 -32.78 23.50
N ILE A 260 13.24 -32.93 23.43
CA ILE A 260 12.52 -34.09 23.99
C ILE A 260 11.73 -34.77 22.89
N ILE A 261 11.87 -36.09 22.77
CA ILE A 261 11.04 -36.94 21.91
C ILE A 261 10.20 -37.82 22.84
N LYS A 262 8.88 -37.85 22.64
CA LYS A 262 7.93 -38.69 23.41
C LYS A 262 7.10 -39.53 22.49
#